data_AF-A0A924X5S8-F1
#
_entry.id   AF-A0A924X5S8-F1
#
_cell.length_a   1.000
_cell.length_b   1.000
_cell.length_c   1.000
_cell.angle_alpha   90.00
_cell.angle_beta   90.00
_cell.angle_gamma   90.00
#
_symmetry.space_group_name_H-M   'P 1'
#
loop_
_entity.id
_entity.type
_entity.pdbx_description
1 polymer ?
#
loop_
_entity_poly.entity_id
_entity_poly.type
_entity_poly.pdbx_seq_one_letter_code
_entity_poly.pdbx_strand_id
1 'polypeptide(L)'
;MSGRHLPADHSRGDEATLGGYMAVHDRPAAFEGKDTLSYSVSIECEPTGKHDAPWGGYILFIRWGHGEPKVTGHLETEFIAYGASEAEARSIVGALPLIEVKVLLDALIRDKAPAPGLPWWEAMNSER
;
A
#
# COMPACT_ATOMS: atom_id res chain seq x y z
N MET A 1 27.26 -10.04 5.29
CA MET A 1 26.48 -10.13 6.55
C MET A 1 25.30 -11.05 6.28
N SER A 2 25.20 -12.17 7.00
CA SER A 2 24.09 -13.13 6.81
C SER A 2 22.81 -12.48 7.33
N GLY A 3 21.80 -12.31 6.46
CA GLY A 3 20.46 -11.87 6.86
C GLY A 3 19.85 -12.94 7.74
N ARG A 4 19.85 -12.72 9.05
CA ARG A 4 19.23 -13.63 10.01
C ARG A 4 17.72 -13.54 9.82
N HIS A 5 17.12 -14.62 9.31
CA HIS A 5 15.67 -14.77 9.26
C HIS A 5 15.11 -14.61 10.68
N LEU A 6 14.35 -13.54 10.91
CA LEU A 6 13.61 -13.34 12.16
C LEU A 6 12.25 -14.03 12.01
N PRO A 7 11.88 -14.96 12.91
CA PRO A 7 10.55 -15.54 12.91
C PRO A 7 9.51 -14.46 13.29
N ALA A 8 8.26 -14.68 12.89
CA ALA A 8 7.14 -13.82 13.24
C ALA A 8 6.93 -13.75 14.78
N ASP A 9 6.66 -12.56 15.30
CA ASP A 9 6.32 -12.33 16.71
C ASP A 9 4.86 -11.90 16.83
N HIS A 10 3.97 -12.89 16.96
CA HIS A 10 2.52 -12.70 17.05
C HIS A 10 2.07 -11.97 18.33
N SER A 11 2.97 -11.67 19.27
CA SER A 11 2.64 -10.83 20.43
C SER A 11 2.58 -9.34 20.09
N ARG A 12 3.07 -8.94 18.90
CA ARG A 12 3.23 -7.54 18.51
C ARG A 12 1.98 -6.90 17.87
N GLY A 13 0.96 -7.67 17.54
CA GLY A 13 -0.29 -7.16 16.97
C GLY A 13 -1.14 -8.22 16.30
N ASP A 14 -2.26 -7.80 15.72
CA ASP A 14 -3.13 -8.66 14.92
C ASP A 14 -2.64 -8.73 13.48
N GLU A 15 -2.04 -9.85 13.09
CA GLU A 15 -1.49 -10.07 11.76
C GLU A 15 -2.53 -9.99 10.62
N ALA A 16 -3.83 -10.03 10.94
CA ALA A 16 -4.89 -9.84 9.96
C ALA A 16 -5.10 -8.35 9.57
N THR A 17 -4.45 -7.42 10.27
CA THR A 17 -4.46 -5.98 9.98
C THR A 17 -3.15 -5.54 9.35
N LEU A 18 -3.16 -4.43 8.60
CA LEU A 18 -1.97 -3.92 7.92
C LEU A 18 -0.83 -3.59 8.90
N GLY A 19 -1.14 -2.80 9.93
CA GLY A 19 -0.18 -2.40 10.95
C GLY A 19 0.26 -3.58 11.82
N GLY A 20 -0.66 -4.48 12.15
CA GLY A 20 -0.33 -5.67 12.93
C GLY A 20 0.54 -6.65 12.14
N TYR A 21 0.29 -6.89 10.85
CA TYR A 21 1.18 -7.68 10.00
C TYR A 21 2.61 -7.12 10.00
N MET A 22 2.75 -5.81 9.77
CA MET A 22 4.06 -5.15 9.76
C MET A 22 4.78 -5.28 11.10
N ALA A 23 4.05 -5.18 12.21
CA ALA A 23 4.61 -5.36 13.55
C ALA A 23 5.04 -6.80 13.83
N VAL A 24 4.21 -7.78 13.43
CA VAL A 24 4.45 -9.22 13.65
C VAL A 24 5.62 -9.73 12.79
N HIS A 25 5.73 -9.28 11.54
CA HIS A 25 6.71 -9.80 10.58
C HIS A 25 7.93 -8.92 10.34
N ASP A 26 7.98 -7.71 10.92
CA ASP A 26 9.08 -6.75 10.76
C ASP A 26 9.42 -6.44 9.29
N ARG A 27 8.39 -6.46 8.42
CA ARG A 27 8.49 -6.20 6.98
C ARG A 27 7.18 -5.67 6.41
N PRO A 28 7.20 -4.96 5.27
CA PRO A 28 6.00 -4.56 4.56
C PRO A 28 5.09 -5.75 4.21
N ALA A 29 3.78 -5.55 4.30
CA ALA A 29 2.82 -6.45 3.65
C ALA A 29 3.01 -6.38 2.12
N ALA A 30 2.78 -7.50 1.45
CA ALA A 30 2.85 -7.58 -0.01
C ALA A 30 1.64 -8.31 -0.58
N PHE A 31 1.20 -7.86 -1.76
CA PHE A 31 0.01 -8.35 -2.44
C PHE A 31 0.31 -8.57 -3.93
N GLU A 32 -0.32 -9.59 -4.50
CA GLU A 32 -0.41 -9.74 -5.95
C GLU A 32 -1.60 -8.91 -6.46
N GLY A 33 -1.35 -7.97 -7.37
CA GLY A 33 -2.39 -7.17 -8.01
C GLY A 33 -3.17 -7.97 -9.04
N LYS A 34 -4.38 -7.52 -9.40
CA LYS A 34 -5.17 -8.12 -10.49
C LYS A 34 -4.51 -8.00 -11.88
N ASP A 35 -3.49 -7.17 -12.00
CA ASP A 35 -2.60 -7.04 -13.16
C ASP A 35 -1.43 -8.04 -13.14
N THR A 36 -1.41 -8.99 -12.19
CA THR A 36 -0.37 -10.03 -11.97
C THR A 36 0.99 -9.50 -11.49
N LEU A 37 1.08 -8.22 -11.12
CA LEU A 37 2.29 -7.61 -10.58
C LEU A 37 2.32 -7.68 -9.06
N SER A 38 3.53 -7.66 -8.49
CA SER A 38 3.73 -7.66 -7.04
C SER A 38 3.77 -6.23 -6.49
N TYR A 39 3.09 -6.00 -5.37
CA TYR A 39 3.02 -4.71 -4.70
C TYR A 39 3.39 -4.84 -3.22
N SER A 40 4.35 -4.06 -2.74
CA SER A 40 4.59 -3.89 -1.30
C SER A 40 3.88 -2.65 -0.79
N VAL A 41 3.43 -2.68 0.46
CA VAL A 41 2.58 -1.65 1.05
C VAL A 41 3.31 -0.84 2.10
N SER A 42 3.13 0.48 2.08
CA SER A 42 3.50 1.38 3.18
C SER A 42 2.28 2.17 3.66
N ILE A 43 2.28 2.53 4.94
CA ILE A 43 1.34 3.49 5.51
C ILE A 43 2.05 4.84 5.54
N GLU A 44 1.49 5.83 4.88
CA GLU A 44 2.01 7.19 4.86
C GLU A 44 1.03 8.16 5.49
N CYS A 45 1.55 9.26 6.04
CA CYS A 45 0.75 10.27 6.73
C CYS A 45 1.28 11.67 6.40
N GLU A 46 0.38 12.60 6.11
CA GLU A 46 0.73 13.96 5.75
C GLU A 46 -0.19 14.99 6.44
N PRO A 47 0.30 16.22 6.70
CA PRO A 47 -0.55 17.30 7.16
C PRO A 47 -1.61 17.68 6.12
N THR A 48 -2.86 17.82 6.52
CA THR A 48 -3.97 18.13 5.60
C THR A 48 -4.24 19.62 5.43
N GLY A 49 -3.69 20.44 6.32
CA GLY A 49 -4.01 21.87 6.45
C GLY A 49 -5.36 22.17 7.12
N LYS A 50 -6.13 21.16 7.56
CA LYS A 50 -7.41 21.33 8.27
C LYS A 50 -7.18 21.35 9.78
N HIS A 51 -7.90 22.21 10.50
CA HIS A 51 -7.74 22.33 11.95
C HIS A 51 -8.35 21.14 12.73
N ASP A 52 -9.48 20.62 12.26
CA ASP A 52 -10.25 19.53 12.88
C ASP A 52 -9.77 18.12 12.47
N ALA A 53 -8.96 18.03 11.41
CA ALA A 53 -8.39 16.79 10.89
C ALA A 53 -6.96 17.02 10.39
N PRO A 54 -6.02 17.44 11.26
CA PRO A 54 -4.72 17.97 10.85
C PRO A 54 -3.81 16.98 10.15
N TRP A 55 -4.00 15.68 10.36
CA TRP A 55 -3.22 14.62 9.71
C TRP A 55 -4.13 13.69 8.91
N GLY A 56 -3.72 13.38 7.68
CA GLY A 56 -4.36 12.43 6.79
C GLY A 56 -3.46 11.23 6.58
N GLY A 57 -4.02 10.03 6.70
CA GLY A 57 -3.32 8.76 6.44
C GLY A 57 -3.78 8.14 5.12
N TYR A 58 -2.83 7.60 4.36
CA TYR A 58 -3.08 6.93 3.08
C TYR A 58 -2.16 5.72 2.92
N ILE A 59 -2.43 4.92 1.89
CA ILE A 59 -1.64 3.74 1.56
C ILE A 59 -0.86 4.00 0.28
N LEU A 60 0.45 3.70 0.32
CA LEU A 60 1.34 3.68 -0.84
C LEU A 60 1.65 2.23 -1.22
N PHE A 61 1.32 1.85 -2.46
CA PHE A 61 1.65 0.57 -3.06
C PHE A 61 2.85 0.74 -4.01
N ILE A 62 3.97 0.12 -3.70
CA ILE A 62 5.17 0.11 -4.56
C ILE A 62 5.09 -1.10 -5.49
N ARG A 63 5.06 -0.85 -6.81
CA ARG A 63 4.99 -1.88 -7.86
C ARG A 63 6.38 -2.41 -8.18
N TRP A 64 6.51 -3.74 -8.18
CA TRP A 64 7.75 -4.43 -8.51
C TRP A 64 7.66 -5.11 -9.88
N GLY A 65 8.72 -4.95 -10.68
CA GLY A 65 8.87 -5.66 -11.96
C GLY A 65 9.23 -7.13 -11.78
N HIS A 66 9.09 -7.92 -12.84
CA HIS A 66 9.54 -9.30 -12.85
C HIS A 66 11.08 -9.41 -12.85
N GLY A 67 11.61 -10.40 -12.15
CA GLY A 67 13.04 -10.69 -12.11
C GLY A 67 13.75 -9.96 -10.97
N GLU A 68 14.89 -9.31 -11.28
CA GLU A 68 15.66 -8.55 -10.31
C GLU A 68 14.79 -7.48 -9.62
N PRO A 69 14.91 -7.26 -8.29
CA PRO A 69 14.10 -6.29 -7.56
C PRO A 69 14.27 -4.88 -8.15
N LYS A 70 13.29 -4.46 -8.96
CA LYS A 70 13.22 -3.13 -9.55
C LYS A 70 11.83 -2.56 -9.34
N VAL A 71 11.78 -1.39 -8.72
CA VAL A 71 10.55 -0.59 -8.65
C VAL A 71 10.19 -0.13 -10.07
N THR A 72 8.98 -0.45 -10.50
CA THR A 72 8.46 -0.11 -11.84
C THR A 72 7.34 0.93 -11.80
N GLY A 73 6.87 1.31 -10.62
CA GLY A 73 5.83 2.31 -10.43
C GLY A 73 5.28 2.30 -9.02
N HIS A 74 4.23 3.07 -8.79
CA HIS A 74 3.46 3.05 -7.55
C HIS A 74 1.99 3.37 -7.81
N LEU A 75 1.15 3.00 -6.85
CA LEU A 75 -0.24 3.43 -6.74
C LEU A 75 -0.43 3.96 -5.33
N GLU A 76 -1.27 4.96 -5.15
CA GLU A 76 -1.60 5.50 -3.83
C GLU A 76 -3.09 5.75 -3.71
N THR A 77 -3.60 5.63 -2.50
CA THR A 77 -4.96 6.07 -2.19
C THR A 77 -4.96 7.57 -1.90
N GLU A 78 -6.13 8.20 -2.03
CA GLU A 78 -6.40 9.44 -1.30
C GLU A 78 -6.29 9.21 0.22
N PHE A 79 -6.42 10.26 1.04
CA PHE A 79 -6.53 10.09 2.48
C PHE A 79 -7.77 9.24 2.84
N ILE A 80 -7.53 8.08 3.45
CA ILE A 80 -8.56 7.13 3.89
C ILE A 80 -8.79 7.19 5.41
N ALA A 81 -7.94 7.90 6.13
CA ALA A 81 -8.07 8.15 7.56
C ALA A 81 -7.64 9.57 7.91
N TYR A 82 -8.16 10.09 9.00
CA TYR A 82 -7.76 11.38 9.56
C TYR A 82 -7.56 11.25 11.06
N GLY A 83 -6.62 12.01 11.62
CA GLY A 83 -6.33 12.04 13.06
C GLY A 83 -5.86 13.40 13.54
N ALA A 84 -5.88 13.60 14.86
CA ALA A 84 -5.31 14.78 15.51
C ALA A 84 -3.77 14.76 15.50
N SER A 85 -3.15 13.62 15.23
CA SER A 85 -1.70 13.44 15.09
C SER A 85 -1.35 12.45 13.97
N GLU A 86 -0.08 12.47 13.52
CA GLU A 86 0.44 11.49 12.57
C GLU A 86 0.26 10.06 13.09
N ALA A 87 0.59 9.83 14.37
CA ALA A 87 0.50 8.52 15.00
C ALA A 87 -0.94 7.98 15.03
N GLU A 88 -1.92 8.87 15.28
CA GLU A 88 -3.33 8.50 15.25
C GLU A 88 -3.80 8.15 13.84
N ALA A 89 -3.49 8.99 12.84
CA ALA A 89 -3.83 8.71 11.44
C ALA A 89 -3.20 7.37 10.98
N ARG A 90 -1.92 7.16 11.29
CA ARG A 90 -1.19 5.91 11.01
C ARG A 90 -1.83 4.71 11.70
N SER A 91 -2.24 4.86 12.96
CA SER A 91 -2.90 3.78 13.71
C SER A 91 -4.25 3.41 13.11
N ILE A 92 -5.03 4.39 12.63
CA ILE A 92 -6.33 4.14 11.98
C ILE A 92 -6.13 3.40 10.66
N VAL A 93 -5.20 3.84 9.81
CA VAL A 93 -4.86 3.11 8.56
C VAL A 93 -4.32 1.71 8.90
N GLY A 94 -3.47 1.60 9.92
CA GLY A 94 -2.89 0.34 10.36
C GLY A 94 -3.92 -0.67 10.86
N ALA A 95 -5.08 -0.23 11.33
CA ALA A 95 -6.17 -1.10 11.75
C ALA A 95 -6.96 -1.70 10.58
N LEU A 96 -6.71 -1.30 9.32
CA LEU A 96 -7.38 -1.86 8.17
C LEU A 96 -7.08 -3.36 8.03
N PRO A 97 -8.10 -4.21 7.85
CA PRO A 97 -7.90 -5.61 7.50
C PRO A 97 -7.12 -5.75 6.20
N LEU A 98 -6.20 -6.72 6.11
CA LEU A 98 -5.42 -6.98 4.90
C LEU A 98 -6.30 -7.24 3.66
N ILE A 99 -7.50 -7.81 3.86
CA ILE A 99 -8.48 -8.00 2.79
C ILE A 99 -9.00 -6.67 2.22
N GLU A 100 -9.21 -5.65 3.05
CA GLU A 100 -9.64 -4.33 2.60
C GLU A 100 -8.50 -3.62 1.87
N VAL A 101 -7.26 -3.76 2.36
CA VAL A 101 -6.06 -3.24 1.66
C VAL A 101 -5.94 -3.85 0.25
N LYS A 102 -6.24 -5.15 0.10
CA LYS A 102 -6.27 -5.82 -1.20
C LYS A 102 -7.37 -5.27 -2.11
N VAL A 103 -8.56 -5.00 -1.58
CA VAL A 103 -9.67 -4.39 -2.33
C VAL A 103 -9.28 -3.00 -2.84
N LEU A 104 -8.61 -2.19 -2.01
CA LEU A 104 -8.11 -0.87 -2.40
C LEU A 104 -7.09 -0.96 -3.54
N LEU A 105 -6.11 -1.86 -3.45
CA LEU A 105 -5.15 -2.10 -4.53
C LEU A 105 -5.85 -2.45 -5.85
N ASP A 106 -6.80 -3.38 -5.80
CA ASP A 106 -7.52 -3.83 -7.00
C ASP A 106 -8.39 -2.74 -7.61
N ALA A 107 -8.93 -1.84 -6.79
CA ALA A 107 -9.65 -0.66 -7.26
C ALA A 107 -8.71 0.31 -7.98
N LEU A 108 -7.55 0.62 -7.39
CA LEU A 108 -6.56 1.52 -8.01
C LEU A 108 -6.02 0.98 -9.33
N ILE A 109 -5.75 -0.33 -9.41
CA ILE A 109 -5.33 -0.98 -10.67
C ILE A 109 -6.41 -0.82 -11.74
N ARG A 110 -7.67 -1.06 -11.39
CA ARG A 110 -8.79 -0.92 -12.33
C ARG A 110 -8.94 0.53 -12.81
N ASP A 111 -8.80 1.49 -11.91
CA ASP A 111 -9.00 2.91 -12.24
C ASP A 111 -7.83 3.48 -13.07
N LYS A 112 -6.64 2.86 -12.98
CA LYS A 112 -5.48 3.15 -13.83
C LYS A 112 -5.42 2.30 -15.11
N ALA A 113 -6.24 1.26 -15.24
CA ALA A 113 -6.24 0.42 -16.43
C ALA A 113 -6.64 1.27 -17.66
N PRO A 114 -5.98 1.09 -18.81
CA PRO A 114 -6.39 1.74 -20.04
C PRO A 114 -7.85 1.40 -20.35
N ALA A 115 -8.60 2.38 -20.89
CA ALA A 115 -9.98 2.15 -21.28
C ALA A 115 -10.09 0.92 -22.21
N PRO A 116 -11.11 0.05 -22.03
CA PRO A 116 -11.31 -1.10 -22.90
C PRO A 116 -11.43 -0.64 -24.37
N GLY A 117 -10.50 -1.10 -25.22
CA GLY A 117 -10.47 -0.79 -26.66
C GLY A 117 -9.32 0.10 -27.13
N LEU A 118 -8.48 0.62 -26.23
CA LEU A 118 -7.24 1.28 -26.65
C LEU A 118 -6.23 0.23 -27.15
N PRO A 119 -5.61 0.42 -28.32
CA PRO A 119 -4.54 -0.45 -28.77
C PRO A 119 -3.38 -0.47 -27.77
N TRP A 120 -2.76 -1.64 -27.58
CA TRP A 120 -1.76 -1.86 -26.53
C TRP A 120 -0.55 -0.92 -26.59
N TRP A 121 -0.21 -0.37 -27.76
CA TRP A 121 0.88 0.61 -27.91
C TRP A 121 0.50 2.03 -27.44
N GLU A 122 -0.77 2.43 -27.50
CA GLU A 122 -1.24 3.70 -26.95
C GLU A 122 -1.30 3.67 -25.43
N ALA A 123 -1.67 2.52 -24.85
CA ALA A 123 -1.64 2.28 -23.41
C ALA A 123 -0.22 2.38 -22.82
N MET A 124 0.81 1.97 -23.56
CA MET A 124 2.20 2.07 -23.09
C MET A 124 2.78 3.49 -23.22
N ASN A 125 2.25 4.32 -24.12
CA ASN A 125 2.74 5.70 -24.32
C ASN A 125 2.16 6.71 -23.34
N SER A 126 1.10 6.37 -22.59
CA SER A 126 0.53 7.23 -21.56
C SER A 126 1.28 7.21 -20.22
N GLU A 127 2.28 6.34 -20.05
CA GLU A 127 3.11 6.24 -18.83
C GLU A 127 4.45 7.01 -18.94
N ARG A 128 4.56 8.02 -19.81
CA ARG A 128 5.76 8.86 -20.00
C ARG A 128 5.52 10.30 -19.56
#